data_AF-A0A929U4U1-F1
#
_entry.id   AF-A0A929U4U1-F1
#
_cell.length_a   1.000
_cell.length_b   1.000
_cell.length_c   1.000
_cell.angle_alpha   90.00
_cell.angle_beta   90.00
_cell.angle_gamma   90.00
#
_symmetry.space_group_name_H-M   'P 1'
#
loop_
_entity.id
_entity.type
_entity.pdbx_description
1 polymer ?
#
loop_
_entity_poly.entity_id
_entity_poly.type
_entity_poly.pdbx_seq_one_letter_code
_entity_poly.pdbx_strand_id
1 'polypeptide(L)'
;MNTWGALKILLQRAPNVRDLNNIKKNILAIDGVISIKNIHFWSLDGEEHVFTVQIIVNDFSKNVEIRRKISSFLPDFQIVDSTIEILKK
;
A
#
# COMPACT_ATOMS: atom_id res chain seq x y z
N MET A 1 34.13 -0.49 -14.08
CA MET A 1 32.71 -0.30 -13.72
C MET A 1 31.92 -0.19 -15.02
N ASN A 2 31.20 -1.24 -15.42
CA ASN A 2 30.47 -1.29 -16.69
C ASN A 2 29.18 -0.47 -16.58
N THR A 3 28.99 0.47 -17.52
CA THR A 3 27.85 1.41 -17.59
C THR A 3 26.47 0.73 -17.58
N TRP A 4 26.41 -0.54 -18.00
CA TRP A 4 25.22 -1.39 -17.95
C TRP A 4 24.75 -1.74 -16.53
N GLY A 5 25.65 -1.88 -15.56
CA GLY A 5 25.28 -2.13 -14.17
C GLY A 5 24.66 -0.91 -13.49
N ALA A 6 25.19 0.29 -13.80
CA ALA A 6 24.68 1.56 -13.27
C ALA A 6 23.26 1.87 -13.79
N LEU A 7 22.96 1.57 -15.07
CA LEU A 7 21.62 1.76 -15.62
C LEU A 7 20.58 0.84 -14.96
N LYS A 8 20.97 -0.38 -14.57
CA LYS A 8 20.09 -1.34 -13.86
C LYS A 8 19.76 -0.90 -12.43
N ILE A 9 20.72 -0.26 -11.75
CA ILE A 9 20.53 0.35 -10.42
C ILE A 9 19.63 1.60 -10.50
N LEU A 10 19.62 2.29 -11.64
CA LEU A 10 18.70 3.41 -11.90
C LEU A 10 17.31 2.94 -12.37
N LEU A 11 17.22 1.75 -12.97
CA LEU A 11 15.99 1.02 -13.27
C LEU A 11 15.41 0.32 -12.02
N GLN A 12 15.48 0.97 -10.85
CA GLN A 12 14.70 0.52 -9.69
C GLN A 12 13.25 0.42 -10.15
N ARG A 13 12.68 -0.79 -10.10
CA ARG A 13 11.33 -1.05 -10.56
C ARG A 13 10.40 -0.15 -9.75
N ALA A 14 9.82 0.85 -10.41
CA ALA A 14 8.70 1.55 -9.82
C ALA A 14 7.63 0.51 -9.44
N PRO A 15 7.05 0.60 -8.23
CA PRO A 15 6.05 -0.36 -7.79
C PRO A 15 4.96 -0.51 -8.86
N ASN A 16 4.56 -1.75 -9.15
CA ASN A 16 3.69 -2.02 -10.28
C ASN A 16 2.32 -1.34 -10.06
N VAL A 17 1.89 -0.53 -11.03
CA VAL A 17 0.57 0.15 -11.01
C VAL A 17 -0.58 -0.86 -10.86
N ARG A 18 -0.40 -2.09 -11.38
CA ARG A 18 -1.35 -3.19 -11.21
C ARG A 18 -1.52 -3.56 -9.73
N ASP A 19 -0.43 -3.65 -8.98
CA ASP A 19 -0.44 -4.04 -7.58
C ASP A 19 -1.11 -2.96 -6.74
N LEU A 20 -0.79 -1.68 -6.98
CA LEU A 20 -1.48 -0.57 -6.34
C LEU A 20 -3.00 -0.59 -6.60
N ASN A 21 -3.43 -0.90 -7.84
CA ASN A 21 -4.84 -0.99 -8.17
C ASN A 21 -5.53 -2.20 -7.49
N ASN A 22 -4.84 -3.33 -7.36
CA ASN A 22 -5.35 -4.49 -6.66
C ASN A 22 -5.49 -4.21 -5.15
N ILE A 23 -4.47 -3.59 -4.53
CA ILE A 23 -4.52 -3.15 -3.14
C ILE A 23 -5.71 -2.21 -2.91
N LYS A 24 -5.90 -1.19 -3.77
CA LYS A 24 -7.05 -0.28 -3.69
C LYS A 24 -8.39 -1.02 -3.73
N LYS A 25 -8.54 -1.96 -4.66
CA LYS A 25 -9.76 -2.78 -4.78
C LYS A 25 -10.00 -3.60 -3.51
N ASN A 26 -8.96 -4.25 -2.99
CA ASN A 26 -9.06 -5.05 -1.77
C ASN A 26 -9.45 -4.20 -0.56
N ILE A 27 -8.88 -3.00 -0.42
CA ILE A 27 -9.24 -2.05 0.64
C ILE A 27 -10.71 -1.62 0.53
N LEU A 28 -11.15 -1.23 -0.68
CA LEU A 28 -12.53 -0.77 -0.91
C LEU A 28 -13.58 -1.88 -0.76
N ALA A 29 -13.17 -3.15 -0.87
CA ALA A 29 -14.06 -4.29 -0.64
C ALA A 29 -14.27 -4.61 0.86
N ILE A 30 -13.52 -3.98 1.77
CA ILE A 30 -13.68 -4.19 3.21
C ILE A 30 -14.94 -3.47 3.70
N ASP A 31 -15.85 -4.24 4.31
CA ASP A 31 -17.04 -3.68 4.95
C ASP A 31 -16.68 -2.57 5.96
N GLY A 32 -17.35 -1.42 5.84
CA GLY A 32 -17.11 -0.23 6.66
C GLY A 32 -16.14 0.80 6.07
N VAL A 33 -15.39 0.46 5.01
CA VAL A 33 -14.59 1.42 4.24
C VAL A 33 -15.49 2.21 3.28
N ILE A 34 -15.43 3.54 3.36
CA ILE A 34 -16.16 4.44 2.45
C ILE A 34 -15.29 4.78 1.25
N SER A 35 -14.06 5.23 1.50
CA SER A 35 -13.16 5.69 0.46
C SER A 35 -11.71 5.74 0.92
N ILE A 36 -10.79 5.79 -0.04
CA ILE A 36 -9.38 6.03 0.19
C ILE A 36 -9.11 7.51 -0.08
N LYS A 37 -8.63 8.24 0.93
CA LYS A 37 -8.32 9.67 0.80
C LYS A 37 -6.99 9.86 0.09
N ASN A 38 -5.94 9.22 0.62
CA ASN A 38 -4.58 9.29 0.09
C ASN A 38 -3.94 7.91 0.17
N ILE A 39 -3.04 7.65 -0.77
CA ILE A 39 -2.29 6.40 -0.83
C ILE A 39 -0.94 6.66 -1.47
N HIS A 40 0.11 6.23 -0.79
CA HIS A 40 1.48 6.29 -1.25
C HIS A 40 2.05 4.88 -1.23
N PHE A 41 2.70 4.53 -2.33
CA PHE A 41 3.33 3.24 -2.53
C PHE A 41 4.63 3.47 -3.28
N TRP A 42 5.74 3.17 -2.63
CA TRP A 42 7.08 3.44 -3.15
C TRP A 42 8.02 2.30 -2.75
N SER A 43 9.13 2.15 -3.48
CA SER A 43 10.09 1.08 -3.22
C SER A 43 11.27 1.61 -2.43
N LEU A 44 11.72 0.82 -1.43
CA LEU A 44 12.86 1.14 -0.58
C LEU A 44 14.19 0.89 -1.31
N ASP A 45 14.30 -0.23 -2.03
CA ASP A 45 15.53 -0.68 -2.69
C ASP A 45 15.32 -1.28 -4.11
N GLY A 46 14.09 -1.27 -4.61
CA GLY A 46 13.68 -1.87 -5.87
C GLY A 46 13.01 -3.25 -5.74
N GLU A 47 13.02 -3.86 -4.55
CA GLU A 47 12.36 -5.13 -4.23
C GLU A 47 11.39 -4.98 -3.05
N GLU A 48 11.82 -4.32 -1.98
CA GLU A 48 10.95 -4.02 -0.83
C GLU A 48 10.13 -2.75 -1.08
N HIS A 49 8.89 -2.76 -0.58
CA HIS A 49 7.97 -1.65 -0.73
C HIS A 49 7.48 -1.10 0.61
N VAL A 50 7.23 0.21 0.63
CA VAL A 50 6.64 0.93 1.75
C VAL A 50 5.29 1.50 1.32
N PHE A 51 4.31 1.37 2.20
CA PHE A 51 2.93 1.69 1.90
C PHE A 51 2.27 2.57 2.95
N THR A 52 1.77 3.73 2.55
CA THR A 52 1.00 4.62 3.43
C THR A 52 -0.39 4.82 2.87
N VAL A 53 -1.42 4.63 3.69
CA VAL A 53 -2.81 4.84 3.27
C VAL A 53 -3.63 5.56 4.32
N GLN A 54 -4.46 6.49 3.86
CA GLN A 54 -5.47 7.18 4.65
C GLN A 54 -6.85 6.78 4.15
N ILE A 55 -7.66 6.20 5.03
CA ILE A 55 -8.94 5.59 4.68
C ILE A 55 -10.05 6.26 5.46
N ILE A 56 -11.15 6.59 4.80
CA ILE A 56 -12.35 7.15 5.42
C ILE A 56 -13.31 5.99 5.71
N VAL A 57 -13.77 5.89 6.95
CA VAL A 57 -14.72 4.87 7.40
C VAL A 57 -15.99 5.51 7.98
N ASN A 58 -17.11 4.81 7.88
CA ASN A 58 -18.39 5.29 8.46
C ASN A 58 -18.44 5.04 9.97
N ASP A 59 -17.95 3.87 10.38
CA ASP A 59 -17.98 3.40 11.75
C ASP A 59 -16.55 3.24 12.26
N PHE A 60 -16.14 4.17 13.10
CA PHE A 60 -14.80 4.17 13.68
C PHE A 60 -14.58 3.01 14.66
N SER A 61 -15.64 2.37 15.19
CA SER A 61 -15.47 1.21 16.08
C SER A 61 -14.80 0.01 15.37
N LYS A 62 -14.96 -0.09 14.05
CA LYS A 62 -14.34 -1.12 13.20
C LYS A 62 -12.88 -0.83 12.84
N ASN A 63 -12.27 0.26 13.33
CA ASN A 63 -10.92 0.67 12.92
C ASN A 63 -9.86 -0.44 13.09
N VAL A 64 -9.90 -1.18 14.20
CA VAL A 64 -8.94 -2.25 14.50
C VAL A 64 -9.10 -3.42 13.54
N GLU A 65 -10.34 -3.79 13.24
CA GLU A 65 -10.65 -4.86 12.32
C GLU A 65 -10.23 -4.52 10.89
N ILE A 66 -10.56 -3.30 10.43
CA ILE A 66 -10.21 -2.80 9.10
C ILE A 66 -8.69 -2.73 8.97
N ARG A 67 -7.98 -2.16 9.95
CA ARG A 67 -6.51 -2.11 9.95
C ARG A 67 -5.90 -3.50 9.85
N ARG A 68 -6.40 -4.46 10.64
CA ARG A 68 -5.92 -5.86 10.60
C ARG A 68 -6.17 -6.52 9.24
N LYS A 69 -7.36 -6.36 8.66
CA LYS A 69 -7.70 -6.89 7.32
C LYS A 69 -6.79 -6.33 6.24
N ILE A 70 -6.45 -5.05 6.32
CA ILE A 70 -5.52 -4.43 5.37
C ILE A 70 -4.13 -5.02 5.56
N SER A 71 -3.59 -4.96 6.77
CA SER A 71 -2.25 -5.48 7.07
C SER A 71 -2.06 -6.95 6.71
N SER A 72 -3.12 -7.78 6.70
CA SER A 72 -2.99 -9.20 6.40
C SER A 72 -2.65 -9.52 4.93
N PHE A 73 -3.00 -8.65 3.97
CA PHE A 73 -2.71 -8.92 2.55
C PHE A 73 -1.58 -8.06 1.98
N LEU A 74 -1.08 -7.05 2.71
CA LEU A 74 0.05 -6.23 2.25
C LEU A 74 1.33 -7.05 1.97
N PRO A 75 1.67 -8.11 2.75
CA PRO A 75 2.86 -8.92 2.47
C PRO A 75 2.85 -9.61 1.10
N ASP A 76 1.68 -9.92 0.54
CA ASP A 76 1.54 -10.52 -0.80
C ASP A 76 2.06 -9.60 -1.91
N PHE A 77 2.22 -8.30 -1.60
CA PHE A 77 2.73 -7.26 -2.50
C PHE A 77 4.14 -6.79 -2.13
N GLN A 78 4.91 -7.58 -1.37
CA GLN A 78 6.28 -7.24 -0.94
C GLN A 78 6.37 -5.93 -0.13
N ILE A 79 5.28 -5.58 0.56
CA ILE A 79 5.24 -4.41 1.45
C ILE A 79 5.80 -4.82 2.81
N VAL A 80 6.94 -4.24 3.17
CA VAL A 80 7.66 -4.55 4.42
C VAL A 80 7.34 -3.56 5.54
N ASP A 81 7.01 -2.32 5.18
CA ASP A 81 6.58 -1.30 6.13
C ASP A 81 5.27 -0.67 5.67
N SER A 82 4.34 -0.46 6.61
CA SER A 82 3.06 0.15 6.29
C SER A 82 2.53 1.07 7.38
N THR A 83 2.00 2.21 6.94
CA THR A 83 1.28 3.16 7.79
C THR A 83 -0.16 3.23 7.34
N ILE A 84 -1.09 2.82 8.22
CA ILE A 84 -2.53 2.79 7.93
C ILE A 84 -3.22 3.74 8.89
N GLU A 85 -3.74 4.83 8.36
CA GLU A 85 -4.51 5.83 9.10
C GLU A 85 -6.00 5.69 8.77
N ILE A 86 -6.80 5.47 9.80
CA ILE A 86 -8.26 5.42 9.70
C ILE A 86 -8.82 6.78 10.12
N LEU A 87 -9.61 7.38 9.24
CA LEU A 87 -10.26 8.66 9.44
C LEU A 87 -11.77 8.45 9.53
N LYS A 88 -12.44 9.20 10.41
CA LYS A 88 -13.90 9.25 10.44
C LYS A 88 -14.41 10.14 9.30
N LYS A 89 -15.56 9.78 8.72
CA LYS A 89 -16.29 10.62 7.76
C LYS A 89 -16.62 12.00 8.33
#